data_AF-A0AAW8AN66-F1
#
_entry.id   AF-A0AAW8AN66-F1
#
_cell.length_a   1.000
_cell.length_b   1.000
_cell.length_c   1.000
_cell.angle_alpha   90.00
_cell.angle_beta   90.00
_cell.angle_gamma   90.00
#
_symmetry.space_group_name_H-M   'P 1'
#
loop_
_entity.id
_entity.type
_entity.pdbx_description
1 polymer ?
#
loop_
_entity_poly.entity_id
_entity_poly.type
_entity_poly.pdbx_seq_one_letter_code
_entity_poly.pdbx_strand_id
1 'polypeptide(L)'
;MGRRRSHERRDLPPNLYIRNNGYYCYRDPRTGKEFGLGRDRRIAITEAIQANIELFSGHKHKPLTARINSDNSVTLHSWLDRYEKILASRGIKQKTLINYMSKIKAIRRGLPD
;
A
#
# COMPACT_ATOMS: atom_id res chain seq x y z
N MET A 1 7.55 23.18 -20.20
CA MET A 1 8.01 21.98 -19.47
C MET A 1 9.35 21.51 -20.05
N GLY A 2 10.22 20.95 -19.20
CA GLY A 2 11.45 20.24 -19.63
C GLY A 2 12.77 20.93 -19.28
N ARG A 3 13.08 21.12 -17.98
CA ARG A 3 14.45 21.47 -17.58
C ARG A 3 15.33 20.23 -17.80
N ARG A 4 16.36 20.33 -18.64
CA ARG A 4 17.26 19.21 -19.02
C ARG A 4 17.78 18.51 -17.78
N ARG A 5 17.89 17.17 -17.83
CA ARG A 5 18.47 16.35 -16.76
C ARG A 5 19.91 16.84 -16.52
N SER A 6 20.17 17.41 -15.34
CA SER A 6 21.52 17.80 -14.91
C SER A 6 22.17 16.64 -14.17
N HIS A 7 23.49 16.45 -14.36
CA HIS A 7 24.28 15.45 -13.66
C HIS A 7 24.12 15.55 -12.13
N GLU A 8 24.01 16.76 -11.61
CA GLU A 8 23.84 17.04 -10.16
C GLU A 8 22.49 16.56 -9.59
N ARG A 9 21.50 16.30 -10.45
CA ARG A 9 20.17 15.82 -10.05
C ARG A 9 19.96 14.33 -10.28
N ARG A 10 20.96 13.62 -10.81
CA ARG A 10 20.81 12.22 -11.24
C ARG A 10 20.39 11.30 -10.10
N ASP A 11 20.89 11.58 -8.90
CA ASP A 11 20.70 10.75 -7.71
C ASP A 11 19.77 11.38 -6.66
N LEU A 12 19.05 12.46 -7.01
CA LEU A 12 18.13 13.10 -6.07
C LEU A 12 16.72 12.51 -6.19
N PRO A 13 16.05 12.22 -5.05
CA PRO A 13 14.66 11.83 -5.04
C PRO A 13 13.75 12.92 -5.65
N PRO A 14 12.52 12.59 -6.06
CA PRO A 14 11.58 13.57 -6.58
C PRO A 14 11.37 14.70 -5.57
N ASN A 15 11.01 15.88 -6.08
CA ASN A 15 10.76 17.09 -5.27
C ASN A 15 11.98 17.64 -4.50
N LEU A 16 13.14 16.97 -4.53
CA LEU A 16 14.40 17.48 -4.00
C LEU A 16 15.24 18.14 -5.10
N TYR A 17 15.77 19.32 -4.80
CA TYR A 17 16.61 20.07 -5.72
C TYR A 17 17.86 20.58 -5.01
N ILE A 18 18.95 20.66 -5.76
CA ILE A 18 20.15 21.39 -5.34
C ILE A 18 20.08 22.82 -5.89
N ARG A 19 20.46 23.78 -5.05
CA ARG A 19 20.64 25.20 -5.37
C ARG A 19 22.13 25.53 -5.44
N ASN A 20 22.43 26.76 -5.85
CA ASN A 20 23.80 27.28 -5.89
C ASN A 20 24.51 26.99 -4.55
N ASN A 21 25.77 26.58 -4.62
CA ASN A 21 26.62 26.24 -3.47
C ASN A 21 26.23 24.94 -2.74
N GLY A 22 25.56 24.00 -3.43
CA GLY A 22 25.32 22.65 -2.89
C GLY A 22 24.24 22.58 -1.81
N TYR A 23 23.38 23.59 -1.71
CA TYR A 23 22.31 23.62 -0.71
C TYR A 23 21.07 22.89 -1.22
N TYR A 24 20.56 21.94 -0.46
CA TYR A 24 19.39 21.14 -0.79
C TYR A 24 18.10 21.83 -0.37
N CYS A 25 17.12 21.86 -1.27
CA CYS A 25 15.79 22.37 -1.01
C CYS A 25 14.73 21.39 -1.52
N TYR A 26 13.73 21.13 -0.67
CA TYR A 26 12.57 20.34 -1.02
C TYR A 26 11.41 21.25 -1.43
N ARG A 27 10.76 20.97 -2.55
CA ARG A 27 9.58 21.71 -3.00
C ARG A 27 8.34 20.86 -2.85
N ASP A 28 7.43 21.26 -1.99
CA ASP A 28 6.15 20.58 -1.81
C ASP A 28 5.30 20.70 -3.09
N PRO A 29 4.91 19.58 -3.73
CA PRO A 29 4.10 19.62 -4.94
C PRO A 29 2.65 20.06 -4.71
N ARG A 30 2.14 20.03 -3.47
CA ARG A 30 0.76 20.44 -3.16
C ARG A 30 0.64 21.97 -3.08
N THR A 31 1.59 22.60 -2.38
CA THR A 31 1.55 24.03 -2.08
C THR A 31 2.52 24.85 -2.93
N GLY A 32 3.49 24.19 -3.57
CA GLY A 32 4.56 24.84 -4.33
C GLY A 32 5.64 25.49 -3.47
N LYS A 33 5.51 25.46 -2.13
CA LYS A 33 6.46 26.04 -1.17
C LYS A 33 7.78 25.27 -1.14
N GLU A 34 8.87 25.96 -0.89
CA GLU A 34 10.21 25.38 -0.79
C GLU A 34 10.73 25.42 0.65
N PHE A 35 11.33 24.33 1.08
CA PHE A 35 11.92 24.14 2.40
C PHE A 35 13.41 23.83 2.26
N GLY A 36 14.25 24.52 3.02
CA GLY A 36 15.69 24.28 3.05
C GLY A 36 16.05 23.07 3.91
N LEU A 37 16.85 22.15 3.38
CA LEU A 37 17.29 20.93 4.07
C LEU A 37 18.80 20.94 4.42
N GLY A 38 19.50 22.04 4.11
CA GLY A 38 20.93 22.18 4.40
C GLY A 38 21.84 21.64 3.30
N ARG A 39 23.08 21.32 3.65
CA ARG A 39 24.13 20.88 2.70
C ARG A 39 24.48 19.39 2.83
N ASP A 40 24.00 18.74 3.88
CA ASP A 40 24.23 17.31 4.07
C ASP A 40 23.34 16.52 3.09
N ARG A 41 23.99 15.91 2.10
CA ARG A 41 23.32 15.14 1.05
C ARG A 41 22.50 13.99 1.62
N ARG A 42 23.03 13.27 2.60
CA ARG A 42 22.40 12.04 3.11
C ARG A 42 21.14 12.37 3.90
N ILE A 43 21.20 13.40 4.73
CA ILE A 43 20.05 13.89 5.48
C ILE A 43 18.98 14.42 4.53
N ALA A 44 19.36 15.30 3.58
CA ALA A 44 18.39 15.89 2.66
C ALA A 44 17.67 14.86 1.78
N ILE A 45 18.38 13.81 1.34
CA ILE A 45 17.77 12.71 0.57
C ILE A 45 16.80 11.91 1.43
N THR A 46 17.19 11.54 2.65
CA THR A 46 16.35 10.73 3.56
C THR A 46 15.04 11.46 3.89
N GLU A 47 15.14 12.74 4.28
CA GLU A 47 13.99 13.61 4.58
C GLU A 47 13.06 13.75 3.37
N ALA A 48 13.62 14.00 2.18
CA ALA A 48 12.83 14.11 0.96
C ALA A 48 12.12 12.80 0.59
N ILE A 49 12.76 11.64 0.79
CA ILE A 49 12.13 10.33 0.57
C ILE A 49 10.92 10.16 1.51
N GLN A 50 11.10 10.46 2.80
CA GLN A 50 10.01 10.36 3.79
C GLN A 50 8.82 11.26 3.41
N ALA A 51 9.07 12.53 3.12
CA ALA A 51 8.03 13.47 2.70
C ALA A 51 7.30 12.98 1.44
N ASN A 52 8.03 12.44 0.46
CA ASN A 52 7.40 11.87 -0.74
C ASN A 52 6.51 10.67 -0.42
N ILE A 53 6.94 9.75 0.46
CA ILE A 53 6.13 8.58 0.84
C ILE A 53 4.81 9.03 1.46
N GLU A 54 4.84 10.00 2.38
CA GLU A 54 3.63 10.57 3.00
C GLU A 54 2.71 11.25 1.97
N LEU A 55 3.31 11.98 1.01
CA LEU A 55 2.56 12.58 -0.09
C LEU A 55 1.81 11.53 -0.93
N PHE A 56 2.46 10.40 -1.23
CA PHE A 56 1.87 9.30 -2.00
C PHE A 56 0.85 8.48 -1.21
N SER A 57 0.99 8.39 0.11
CA SER A 57 0.12 7.58 0.97
C SER A 57 -1.33 8.10 1.03
N GLY A 58 -1.55 9.39 0.77
CA GLY A 58 -2.90 9.99 0.70
C GLY A 58 -3.63 9.82 -0.64
N HIS A 59 -2.97 9.30 -1.68
CA HIS A 59 -3.60 9.11 -2.98
C HIS A 59 -4.38 7.78 -2.99
N LYS A 60 -5.49 7.70 -3.75
CA LYS A 60 -6.31 6.48 -3.97
C LYS A 60 -5.54 5.30 -4.61
N HIS A 61 -4.23 5.40 -4.72
CA HIS A 61 -3.33 4.42 -5.28
C HIS A 61 -2.92 3.41 -4.20
N LYS A 62 -3.33 2.15 -4.36
CA LYS A 62 -2.86 1.06 -3.49
C LYS A 62 -1.33 0.92 -3.65
N PRO A 63 -0.53 1.10 -2.59
CA PRO A 63 0.92 1.01 -2.70
C PRO A 63 1.34 -0.38 -3.16
N LEU A 64 2.48 -0.47 -3.86
CA LEU A 64 3.00 -1.74 -4.38
C LEU A 64 3.18 -2.77 -3.25
N THR A 65 3.65 -2.33 -2.07
CA THR A 65 3.73 -3.16 -0.87
C THR A 65 2.38 -3.75 -0.49
N ALA A 66 1.28 -2.99 -0.54
CA ALA A 66 -0.06 -3.53 -0.31
C ALA A 66 -0.57 -4.45 -1.43
N ARG A 67 0.00 -4.37 -2.64
CA ARG A 67 -0.30 -5.30 -3.76
C ARG A 67 0.51 -6.59 -3.71
N ILE A 68 1.73 -6.51 -3.18
CA ILE A 68 2.61 -7.67 -2.95
C ILE A 68 2.14 -8.40 -1.68
N ASN A 69 1.83 -7.64 -0.63
CA ASN A 69 1.31 -8.16 0.64
C ASN A 69 -0.22 -8.35 0.62
N SER A 70 -0.92 -7.98 -0.45
CA SER A 70 -2.21 -8.62 -0.76
C SER A 70 -1.94 -10.05 -1.25
N ASP A 71 -1.22 -10.78 -0.42
CA ASP A 71 -1.33 -12.20 -0.35
C ASP A 71 -2.81 -12.47 -0.07
N ASN A 72 -3.39 -13.42 -0.80
CA ASN A 72 -4.76 -13.87 -0.60
C ASN A 72 -4.85 -14.63 0.74
N SER A 73 -4.51 -13.99 1.86
CA SER A 73 -4.74 -14.52 3.19
C SER A 73 -6.23 -14.42 3.48
N VAL A 74 -6.99 -15.29 2.83
CA VAL A 74 -8.37 -15.56 3.19
C VAL A 74 -8.30 -16.27 4.53
N THR A 75 -8.80 -15.63 5.60
CA THR A 75 -8.97 -16.30 6.88
C THR A 75 -9.87 -17.52 6.69
N LEU A 76 -9.68 -18.57 7.47
CA LEU A 76 -10.52 -19.77 7.35
C LEU A 76 -12.01 -19.41 7.44
N HIS A 77 -12.36 -18.48 8.32
CA HIS A 77 -13.71 -17.99 8.53
C HIS A 77 -14.29 -17.30 7.29
N SER A 78 -13.51 -16.39 6.66
CA SER A 78 -13.94 -15.74 5.42
C SER A 78 -14.05 -16.71 4.24
N TRP A 79 -13.25 -17.80 4.22
CA TRP A 79 -13.42 -18.87 3.26
C TRP A 79 -14.69 -19.69 3.51
N LEU A 80 -15.03 -19.99 4.76
CA LEU A 80 -16.26 -20.71 5.11
C LEU A 80 -17.51 -19.93 4.67
N ASP A 81 -17.54 -18.61 4.85
CA ASP A 81 -18.64 -17.76 4.34
C ASP A 81 -18.81 -17.88 2.82
N ARG A 82 -17.70 -17.93 2.08
CA ARG A 82 -17.72 -18.14 0.63
C ARG A 82 -18.19 -19.56 0.28
N TYR A 83 -17.74 -20.55 1.02
CA TYR A 83 -18.08 -21.96 0.80
C TYR A 83 -19.58 -22.23 1.03
N GLU A 84 -20.21 -21.59 2.01
CA GLU A 84 -21.66 -21.65 2.23
C GLU A 84 -22.45 -21.19 0.99
N LYS A 85 -22.03 -20.08 0.36
CA LYS A 85 -22.64 -19.57 -0.87
C LYS A 85 -22.51 -20.55 -2.04
N ILE A 86 -21.35 -21.22 -2.15
CA ILE A 86 -21.10 -22.26 -3.16
C ILE A 86 -22.01 -23.48 -2.91
N LEU A 87 -22.22 -23.88 -1.67
CA LEU A 87 -23.10 -25.00 -1.35
C LEU A 87 -24.57 -24.68 -1.69
N ALA A 88 -25.01 -23.46 -1.39
CA ALA A 88 -26.36 -23.01 -1.70
C ALA A 88 -26.65 -23.00 -3.22
N SER A 89 -25.65 -22.69 -4.06
CA SER A 89 -25.83 -22.63 -5.52
C SER A 89 -25.78 -23.99 -6.22
N ARG A 90 -25.39 -25.08 -5.55
CA ARG A 90 -25.22 -26.42 -6.15
C ARG A 90 -26.50 -27.23 -6.32
N GLY A 91 -27.67 -26.68 -5.95
CA GLY A 91 -28.96 -27.40 -6.08
C GLY A 91 -29.04 -28.68 -5.25
N ILE A 92 -28.28 -28.78 -4.16
CA ILE A 92 -28.27 -29.95 -3.27
C ILE A 92 -29.57 -30.05 -2.46
N LYS A 93 -29.97 -31.28 -2.13
CA LYS A 93 -31.16 -31.53 -1.29
C LYS A 93 -31.04 -30.80 0.05
N GLN A 94 -32.16 -30.27 0.55
CA GLN A 94 -32.22 -29.46 1.78
C GLN A 94 -31.59 -30.18 2.99
N LYS A 95 -31.85 -31.48 3.16
CA LYS A 95 -31.26 -32.27 4.25
C LYS A 95 -29.73 -32.33 4.18
N THR A 96 -29.18 -32.43 2.97
CA THR A 96 -27.74 -32.45 2.71
C THR A 96 -27.12 -31.09 2.99
N LEU A 97 -27.81 -30.00 2.61
CA LEU A 97 -27.38 -28.63 2.91
C LEU A 97 -27.29 -28.40 4.43
N ILE A 98 -28.33 -28.78 5.18
CA ILE A 98 -28.34 -28.67 6.65
C ILE A 98 -27.16 -29.42 7.29
N ASN A 99 -26.86 -30.63 6.79
CA ASN A 99 -25.73 -31.42 7.28
C ASN A 99 -24.38 -30.70 7.02
N TYR A 100 -24.20 -30.08 5.86
CA TYR A 100 -22.98 -29.31 5.58
C TYR A 100 -22.88 -28.04 6.43
N MET A 101 -23.97 -27.30 6.64
CA MET A 101 -23.99 -26.13 7.50
C MET A 101 -23.62 -26.46 8.95
N SER A 102 -24.09 -27.61 9.46
CA SER A 102 -23.73 -28.10 10.79
C SER A 102 -22.22 -28.36 10.92
N LYS A 103 -21.60 -28.95 9.89
CA LYS A 103 -20.15 -29.18 9.85
C LYS A 103 -19.36 -27.88 9.80
N ILE A 104 -19.78 -26.92 8.98
CA ILE A 104 -19.15 -25.59 8.90
C ILE A 104 -19.21 -24.87 10.25
N LYS A 105 -20.36 -24.93 10.94
CA LYS A 105 -20.53 -24.37 12.29
C LYS A 105 -19.60 -25.02 13.32
N ALA A 106 -19.38 -26.34 13.22
CA ALA A 106 -18.43 -27.04 14.09
C ALA A 106 -16.99 -26.57 13.84
N ILE A 107 -16.60 -26.38 12.57
CA ILE A 107 -15.27 -25.87 12.20
C ILE A 107 -15.05 -24.45 12.76
N ARG A 108 -16.02 -23.53 12.60
CA ARG A 108 -15.94 -22.17 13.17
C ARG A 108 -15.80 -22.14 14.69
N ARG A 109 -16.38 -23.12 15.40
CA ARG A 109 -16.26 -23.19 16.85
C ARG A 109 -14.91 -23.77 17.29
N GLY A 110 -14.37 -24.70 16.51
CA GLY A 110 -13.15 -25.43 16.85
C GLY A 110 -11.86 -24.69 16.52
N LEU A 111 -11.90 -23.69 15.64
CA LEU A 111 -10.74 -22.94 15.19
C LEU A 111 -10.94 -21.45 15.44
N PRO A 112 -9.93 -20.72 15.94
CA PRO A 112 -9.99 -19.27 16.09
C PRO A 112 -10.02 -18.56 14.73
N ASP A 113 -10.44 -17.29 14.73
CA ASP A 113 -10.48 -16.43 13.54
C ASP A 113 -9.07 -16.03 13.06
#